data_AF-A0AAW8UH58-F1
#
_entry.id   AF-A0AAW8UH58-F1
#
_cell.length_a   1.000
_cell.length_b   1.000
_cell.length_c   1.000
_cell.angle_alpha   90.00
_cell.angle_beta   90.00
_cell.angle_gamma   90.00
#
_symmetry.space_group_name_H-M   'P 1'
#
loop_
_entity.id
_entity.type
_entity.pdbx_description
1 polymer ?
#
loop_
_entity_poly.entity_id
_entity_poly.type
_entity_poly.pdbx_seq_one_letter_code
_entity_poly.pdbx_strand_id
1 'polypeptide(L)' 'MLENEYFVFTGTLTTMTRRQAQSIIIGLKGHNQNAVTKKTTRLV' A
#
# COMPACT_ATOMS: atom_id res chain seq x y z
N MET A 1 -12.60 -2.37 -4.80
CA MET A 1 -12.65 -0.92 -4.50
C MET A 1 -11.29 -0.24 -4.64
N LEU A 2 -10.15 -0.95 -4.68
CA LEU A 2 -8.80 -0.36 -4.89
C LEU A 2 -8.05 -0.93 -6.12
N GLU A 3 -8.76 -1.52 -7.08
CA GLU A 3 -8.21 -2.42 -8.10
C GLU A 3 -7.15 -1.81 -9.04
N ASN A 4 -7.09 -0.47 -9.14
CA ASN A 4 -6.10 0.27 -9.92
C ASN A 4 -5.25 1.21 -9.07
N GLU A 5 -5.33 1.11 -7.74
CA GLU A 5 -4.54 1.94 -6.83
C GLU A 5 -3.25 1.21 -6.43
N TYR A 6 -2.13 1.93 -6.54
CA TYR A 6 -0.81 1.46 -6.18
C TYR A 6 -0.28 2.19 -4.94
N PHE A 7 0.01 1.42 -3.90
CA PHE A 7 0.41 1.90 -2.57
C PHE A 7 1.88 1.62 -2.29
N VAL A 8 2.58 2.63 -1.78
CA VAL A 8 3.93 2.47 -1.20
C VAL A 8 3.86 2.87 0.27
N PHE A 9 4.36 2.00 1.16
CA PHE A 9 4.40 2.25 2.59
C PHE A 9 5.82 2.55 3.06
N THR A 10 6.07 3.79 3.45
CA THR A 10 7.34 4.31 3.96
C THR A 10 7.32 4.44 5.48
N GLY A 11 8.49 4.55 6.11
CA GLY A 11 8.58 4.74 7.56
C GLY A 11 7.93 3.64 8.40
N THR A 12 7.37 4.04 9.54
CA THR A 12 6.64 3.20 10.48
C THR A 12 5.19 3.66 10.60
N LEU A 13 4.28 2.69 10.67
CA LEU A 13 2.85 2.94 10.89
C LEU A 13 2.57 2.83 12.39
N THR A 14 1.73 3.73 12.92
CA THR A 14 1.47 3.85 14.36
C THR A 14 0.52 2.77 14.91
N THR A 15 -0.41 2.28 14.08
CA THR A 15 -1.51 1.41 14.54
C THR A 15 -1.40 -0.04 14.11
N MET A 16 -0.58 -0.34 13.09
CA MET A 16 -0.42 -1.69 12.56
C MET A 16 0.94 -1.85 11.89
N THR A 17 1.36 -3.08 11.67
CA THR A 17 2.58 -3.36 10.91
C THR A 17 2.37 -3.11 9.42
N ARG A 18 3.46 -2.82 8.68
CA ARG A 18 3.45 -2.74 7.21
C ARG A 18 2.80 -3.97 6.58
N ARG A 19 3.09 -5.16 7.11
CA ARG A 19 2.53 -6.43 6.60
C ARG A 19 1.01 -6.52 6.78
N GLN A 20 0.49 -6.06 7.92
CA GLN A 20 -0.95 -6.00 8.15
C GLN A 20 -1.63 -5.03 7.19
N ALA A 21 -1.08 -3.82 7.02
CA ALA A 21 -1.60 -2.83 6.07
C ALA A 21 -1.60 -3.38 4.64
N GLN A 22 -0.49 -4.00 4.21
CA GLN A 22 -0.37 -4.63 2.89
C GLN A 22 -1.42 -5.73 2.66
N SER A 23 -1.69 -6.54 3.68
CA SER A 23 -2.72 -7.60 3.61
C SER A 23 -4.13 -7.03 3.40
N ILE A 24 -4.45 -5.90 4.05
CA ILE A 24 -5.73 -5.20 3.87
C ILE A 24 -5.84 -4.68 2.44
N ILE A 25 -4.79 -4.03 1.92
CA ILE A 25 -4.77 -3.50 0.55
C ILE A 25 -4.97 -4.62 -0.47
N ILE A 26 -4.29 -5.75 -0.33
CA ILE A 26 -4.45 -6.91 -1.22
C ILE A 26 -5.88 -7.46 -1.14
N GLY A 27 -6.44 -7.59 0.07
CA GLY A 27 -7.83 -8.03 0.27
C GLY A 27 -8.86 -7.13 -0.42
N LEU A 28 -8.55 -5.83 -0.56
CA LEU A 28 -9.37 -4.84 -1.26
C LEU A 28 -9.06 -4.73 -2.78
N LYS A 29 -8.25 -5.65 -3.29
CA LYS A 29 -7.70 -5.73 -4.66
C LYS A 29 -6.69 -4.65 -5.05
N GLY A 30 -6.14 -3.91 -4.09
CA GLY A 30 -5.10 -2.91 -4.35
C GLY A 30 -3.71 -3.52 -4.52
N HIS A 31 -2.78 -2.71 -5.00
CA HIS A 31 -1.42 -3.14 -5.35
C HIS A 31 -0.39 -2.55 -4.40
N ASN A 32 0.39 -3.39 -3.73
CA ASN A 32 1.52 -2.93 -2.91
C ASN A 32 2.78 -2.79 -3.76
N GLN A 33 3.57 -1.76 -3.48
CA GLN A 33 4.84 -1.47 -4.13
C GLN A 33 5.95 -1.24 -3.10
N ASN A 34 7.16 -1.66 -3.44
CA ASN A 34 8.34 -1.53 -2.57
C ASN A 34 9.08 -0.20 -2.76
N ALA A 35 8.82 0.51 -3.86
CA ALA A 35 9.44 1.79 -4.19
C ALA A 35 8.43 2.69 -4.90
N VAL A 36 8.62 4.01 -4.74
CA VAL A 36 7.81 5.02 -5.44
C VAL A 36 8.15 5.00 -6.93
N THR A 37 7.12 4.91 -7.76
CA THR A 37 7.24 4.92 -9.23
C THR A 37 6.22 5.92 -9.80
N LYS A 38 6.31 6.19 -11.10
CA LYS A 38 5.29 7.01 -11.81
C LYS A 38 3.88 6.41 -11.76
N LYS A 39 3.73 5.14 -11.41
CA LYS A 39 2.43 4.46 -11.26
C LYS A 39 1.87 4.54 -9.84
N THR A 40 2.66 4.97 -8.85
CA THR A 40 2.23 5.05 -7.46
C THR A 40 1.08 6.06 -7.34
N THR A 41 -0.05 5.60 -6.80
CA THR A 41 -1.26 6.41 -6.62
C THR A 41 -1.34 6.97 -5.20
N ARG A 42 -0.81 6.24 -4.22
CA ARG A 42 -0.85 6.57 -2.80
C ARG A 42 0.51 6.28 -2.16
N LEU A 43 1.06 7.30 -1.50
CA LEU A 43 2.23 7.16 -0.64
C LEU A 43 1.74 7.25 0.81
N VAL A 44 2.07 6.24 1.61
CA VAL A 44 1.63 6.08 3.01
C VAL A 44 2.84 5.97 3.93
#